data_AF-A0A4U5X4X6-F1
#
_entry.id   AF-A0A4U5X4X6-F1
#
_cell.length_a   1.000
_cell.length_b   1.000
_cell.length_c   1.000
_cell.angle_alpha   90.00
_cell.angle_beta   90.00
_cell.angle_gamma   90.00
#
_symmetry.space_group_name_H-M   'P 1'
#
loop_
_entity.id
_entity.type
_entity.pdbx_description
1 polymer ?
#
loop_
_entity_poly.entity_id
_entity_poly.type
_entity_poly.pdbx_seq_one_letter_code
_entity_poly.pdbx_strand_id
1 'polypeptide(L)'
;MTTPPPALLIAGHGTRDDAGAEAFRDFVRELGRRHPDLPVAGGFIELSPPPLGDAVTDLVERGVRRFAAVPLMLVSAGHAKGDIPAALAREKERHPGISYTYGRPLGPHPSLLRVLERRLDEVLDGVDRAEVTVLLVGRGSTDPDANAEVCKAARLLWEGRGYGAVETAFVSLAAPDVPSGLERCARLGARRIVVLPYFLFTGILPDRVRRQTEEWAAAHPGLDVRSADVIGPEPELLDLVMERYAEAVQGDLRMNCDSCVYRIALPGFEGKVGMPQQPHFHPDDDGDHHHGHGHHHGHGHAHAH
;
A
#
# COMPACT_ATOMS: atom_id res chain seq x y z
N MET A 1 18.53 22.34 -24.51
CA MET A 1 17.38 22.43 -23.58
C MET A 1 17.35 21.13 -22.79
N THR A 2 17.56 21.19 -21.48
CA THR A 2 17.41 20.03 -20.59
C THR A 2 15.95 19.59 -20.61
N THR A 3 15.71 18.30 -20.86
CA THR A 3 14.37 17.71 -20.80
C THR A 3 13.79 17.96 -19.40
N PRO A 4 12.56 18.48 -19.27
CA PRO A 4 11.95 18.69 -17.97
C PRO A 4 11.84 17.34 -17.21
N PRO A 5 11.91 17.37 -15.87
CA PRO A 5 11.76 16.16 -15.07
C PRO A 5 10.39 15.52 -15.32
N PRO A 6 10.26 14.19 -15.18
CA PRO A 6 8.96 13.52 -15.23
C PRO A 6 7.98 14.11 -14.21
N ALA A 7 6.69 14.17 -14.53
CA ALA A 7 5.68 14.49 -13.53
C ALA A 7 5.60 13.40 -12.46
N LEU A 8 5.25 13.78 -11.24
CA LEU A 8 4.94 12.83 -10.16
C LEU A 8 3.48 12.39 -10.29
N LEU A 9 3.27 11.09 -10.47
CA LEU A 9 1.96 10.46 -10.44
C LEU A 9 1.85 9.58 -9.20
N ILE A 10 0.92 9.86 -8.32
CA ILE A 10 0.74 9.12 -7.07
C ILE A 10 -0.41 8.13 -7.23
N ALA A 11 -0.13 6.84 -7.07
CA ALA A 11 -1.14 5.79 -7.14
C ALA A 11 -1.59 5.40 -5.73
N GLY A 12 -2.80 5.80 -5.36
CA GLY A 12 -3.48 5.40 -4.13
C GLY A 12 -4.21 4.07 -4.29
N HIS A 13 -4.40 3.35 -3.19
CA HIS A 13 -5.22 2.13 -3.20
C HIS A 13 -6.71 2.45 -3.39
N GLY A 14 -7.22 3.41 -2.62
CA GLY A 14 -8.65 3.72 -2.57
C GLY A 14 -9.30 3.24 -1.29
N THR A 15 -10.42 3.86 -0.95
CA THR A 15 -11.21 3.54 0.24
C THR A 15 -12.66 3.95 0.03
N ARG A 16 -13.58 3.27 0.70
CA ARG A 16 -14.99 3.71 0.77
C ARG A 16 -15.24 4.73 1.88
N ASP A 17 -14.20 5.09 2.63
CA ASP A 17 -14.23 6.14 3.64
C ASP A 17 -13.89 7.49 3.00
N ASP A 18 -14.84 8.41 2.97
CA ASP A 18 -14.68 9.72 2.33
C ASP A 18 -13.57 10.55 2.98
N ALA A 19 -13.41 10.45 4.31
CA ALA A 19 -12.37 11.16 5.05
C ALA A 19 -10.98 10.67 4.66
N GLY A 20 -10.76 9.36 4.58
CA GLY A 20 -9.51 8.77 4.10
C GLY A 20 -9.22 9.10 2.63
N ALA A 21 -10.25 9.14 1.78
CA ALA A 21 -10.09 9.56 0.39
C ALA A 21 -9.72 11.05 0.26
N GLU A 22 -10.31 11.92 1.10
CA GLU A 22 -9.96 13.34 1.12
C GLU A 22 -8.54 13.57 1.67
N ALA A 23 -8.14 12.83 2.72
CA ALA A 23 -6.78 12.89 3.26
C ALA A 23 -5.72 12.58 2.19
N PHE A 24 -5.98 11.60 1.31
CA PHE A 24 -5.12 11.34 0.15
C PHE A 24 -5.09 12.52 -0.83
N ARG A 25 -6.24 13.10 -1.17
CA ARG A 25 -6.31 14.25 -2.10
C ARG A 25 -5.61 15.47 -1.52
N ASP A 26 -5.80 15.77 -0.24
CA ASP A 26 -5.08 16.79 0.50
C ASP A 26 -3.56 16.54 0.45
N PHE A 27 -3.13 15.30 0.66
CA PHE A 27 -1.72 14.92 0.59
C PHE A 27 -1.11 15.16 -0.81
N VAL A 28 -1.83 14.80 -1.88
CA VAL A 28 -1.41 15.07 -3.26
C VAL A 28 -1.32 16.59 -3.52
N ARG A 29 -2.31 17.35 -3.04
CA ARG A 29 -2.34 18.83 -3.15
C ARG A 29 -1.15 19.46 -2.42
N GLU A 30 -0.81 18.98 -1.22
CA GLU A 30 0.33 19.47 -0.46
C GLU A 30 1.67 19.17 -1.14
N LEU A 31 1.84 17.99 -1.76
CA LEU A 31 3.03 17.71 -2.57
C LEU A 31 3.17 18.68 -3.74
N GLY A 32 2.08 18.97 -4.46
CA GLY A 32 2.08 19.98 -5.52
C GLY A 32 2.45 21.37 -4.99
N ARG A 33 1.92 21.76 -3.83
CA ARG A 33 2.21 23.06 -3.20
C ARG A 33 3.67 23.19 -2.77
N ARG A 34 4.29 22.11 -2.27
CA ARG A 34 5.71 22.08 -1.88
C ARG A 34 6.67 22.06 -3.09
N HIS A 35 6.20 21.63 -4.26
CA HIS A 35 7.00 21.50 -5.47
C HIS A 35 6.33 22.20 -6.66
N PRO A 36 6.26 23.55 -6.68
CA PRO A 36 5.51 24.31 -7.69
C PRO A 36 6.02 24.10 -9.13
N ASP A 37 7.28 23.73 -9.30
CA ASP A 37 7.90 23.46 -10.60
C ASP A 37 7.72 22.01 -11.09
N LEU A 38 7.12 21.15 -10.27
CA LEU A 38 6.87 19.74 -10.58
C LEU A 38 5.36 19.52 -10.80
N PRO A 39 4.93 19.08 -11.99
CA PRO A 39 3.56 18.60 -12.15
C PRO A 39 3.31 17.40 -11.24
N VAL A 40 2.35 17.53 -10.33
CA VAL A 40 1.91 16.45 -9.43
C VAL A 40 0.45 16.14 -9.74
N ALA A 41 0.11 14.86 -9.86
CA ALA A 41 -1.27 14.37 -9.84
C ALA A 41 -1.33 13.05 -9.05
N GLY A 42 -2.53 12.67 -8.64
CA GLY A 42 -2.74 11.40 -7.97
C GLY A 42 -4.16 10.90 -8.18
N GLY A 43 -4.29 9.58 -8.24
CA GLY A 43 -5.57 8.90 -8.40
C GLY A 43 -5.54 7.55 -7.71
N PHE A 44 -6.71 6.93 -7.65
CA PHE A 44 -6.88 5.65 -6.96
C PHE A 44 -6.99 4.50 -7.96
N ILE A 45 -6.45 3.35 -7.59
CA ILE A 45 -6.61 2.12 -8.39
C ILE A 45 -8.03 1.57 -8.27
N GLU A 46 -8.75 1.86 -7.19
CA GLU A 46 -10.15 1.49 -7.00
C GLU A 46 -10.90 2.40 -6.01
N LEU A 47 -12.21 2.18 -5.85
CA LEU A 47 -13.09 2.65 -4.78
C LEU A 47 -13.33 4.16 -4.63
N SER A 48 -12.39 5.01 -5.02
CA SER A 48 -12.45 6.46 -4.78
C SER A 48 -12.11 7.23 -6.06
N PRO A 49 -12.77 8.38 -6.32
CA PRO A 49 -12.36 9.28 -7.38
C PRO A 49 -11.22 10.24 -6.94
N PRO A 50 -10.38 10.72 -7.88
CA PRO A 50 -10.36 10.33 -9.28
C PRO A 50 -9.68 8.95 -9.48
N PRO A 51 -10.15 8.13 -10.43
CA PRO A 51 -9.41 6.97 -10.90
C PRO A 51 -7.99 7.33 -11.35
N LEU A 52 -7.06 6.39 -11.24
CA LEU A 52 -5.67 6.62 -11.67
C LEU A 52 -5.57 7.01 -13.16
N GLY A 53 -6.43 6.47 -14.01
CA GLY A 53 -6.50 6.80 -15.43
C GLY A 53 -6.90 8.26 -15.70
N ASP A 54 -7.82 8.81 -14.91
CA ASP A 54 -8.22 10.22 -15.01
C ASP A 54 -7.05 11.13 -14.63
N ALA A 55 -6.32 10.80 -13.56
CA ALA A 55 -5.13 11.55 -13.16
C ALA A 55 -4.02 11.53 -14.23
N VAL A 56 -3.90 10.45 -15.01
CA VAL A 56 -3.00 10.39 -16.16
C VAL A 56 -3.52 11.25 -17.31
N THR A 57 -4.80 11.14 -17.64
CA THR A 57 -5.46 11.93 -18.69
C THR A 57 -5.28 13.43 -18.44
N ASP A 58 -5.56 13.89 -17.22
CA ASP A 58 -5.37 15.30 -16.81
C ASP A 58 -3.93 15.79 -17.04
N LEU A 59 -2.93 14.97 -16.71
CA LEU A 59 -1.53 15.33 -16.95
C LEU A 59 -1.21 15.36 -18.46
N VAL A 60 -1.72 14.41 -19.24
CA VAL A 60 -1.52 14.35 -20.70
C VAL A 60 -2.14 15.56 -21.39
N GLU A 61 -3.34 15.97 -21.01
CA GLU A 61 -4.02 17.16 -21.53
C GLU A 61 -3.25 18.46 -21.23
N ARG A 62 -2.53 18.50 -20.11
CA ARG A 62 -1.59 19.58 -19.77
C ARG A 62 -0.25 19.50 -20.50
N GLY A 63 -0.08 18.57 -21.44
CA GLY A 63 1.12 18.39 -22.25
C GLY A 63 2.22 17.54 -21.61
N VAL A 64 1.97 16.92 -20.45
CA VAL A 64 2.94 16.02 -19.81
C VAL A 64 3.01 14.70 -20.56
N ARG A 65 4.23 14.24 -20.88
CA ARG A 65 4.46 12.97 -21.58
C ARG A 65 5.35 11.99 -20.81
N ARG A 66 5.90 12.41 -19.68
CA ARG A 66 6.84 11.62 -18.86
C ARG A 66 6.36 11.60 -17.42
N PHE A 67 6.24 10.41 -16.85
CA PHE A 67 5.77 10.22 -15.49
C PHE A 67 6.78 9.43 -14.65
N ALA A 68 6.81 9.70 -13.35
CA ALA A 68 7.33 8.81 -12.34
C ALA A 68 6.15 8.45 -11.42
N ALA A 69 5.67 7.22 -11.56
CA ALA A 69 4.53 6.72 -10.82
C ALA A 69 5.01 6.15 -9.48
N VAL A 70 4.55 6.72 -8.35
CA VAL A 70 4.89 6.28 -7.00
C VAL A 70 3.67 5.64 -6.36
N PRO A 71 3.71 4.33 -6.05
CA PRO A 71 2.63 3.68 -5.31
C PRO A 71 2.65 4.13 -3.85
N LEU A 72 1.57 4.76 -3.40
CA LEU A 72 1.42 5.20 -2.01
C LEU A 72 0.94 4.02 -1.15
N MET A 73 1.83 3.04 -0.97
CA MET A 73 1.58 1.78 -0.28
C MET A 73 2.72 1.42 0.66
N LEU A 74 2.39 0.96 1.86
CA LEU A 74 3.38 0.58 2.89
C LEU A 74 4.11 -0.73 2.56
N VAL A 75 3.43 -1.65 1.87
CA VAL A 75 3.93 -2.99 1.55
C VAL A 75 3.68 -3.32 0.09
N SER A 76 4.52 -4.19 -0.48
CA SER A 76 4.40 -4.64 -1.87
C SER A 76 3.49 -5.86 -1.96
N ALA A 77 2.21 -5.63 -2.26
CA ALA A 77 1.20 -6.69 -2.51
C ALA A 77 0.65 -6.62 -3.96
N GLY A 78 -0.47 -7.31 -4.23
CA GLY A 78 -1.11 -7.40 -5.55
C GLY A 78 -1.22 -6.08 -6.31
N HIS A 79 -1.69 -5.00 -5.67
CA HIS A 79 -1.80 -3.71 -6.36
C HIS A 79 -0.47 -3.12 -6.79
N ALA A 80 0.54 -3.13 -5.91
CA ALA A 80 1.85 -2.61 -6.23
C ALA A 80 2.59 -3.48 -7.25
N LYS A 81 2.37 -4.80 -7.24
CA LYS A 81 3.09 -5.76 -8.09
C LYS A 81 2.42 -5.99 -9.45
N GLY A 82 1.10 -5.82 -9.53
CA GLY A 82 0.26 -6.18 -10.68
C GLY A 82 -0.69 -5.08 -11.14
N ASP A 83 -1.60 -4.62 -10.28
CA ASP A 83 -2.72 -3.76 -10.72
C ASP A 83 -2.25 -2.37 -11.20
N ILE A 84 -1.41 -1.67 -10.44
CA ILE A 84 -0.88 -0.36 -10.86
C ILE A 84 -0.03 -0.48 -12.13
N PRO A 85 0.95 -1.42 -12.24
CA PRO A 85 1.67 -1.64 -13.49
C PRO A 85 0.77 -1.89 -14.69
N ALA A 86 -0.32 -2.64 -14.51
CA ALA A 86 -1.27 -2.92 -15.58
C ALA A 86 -2.10 -1.69 -15.97
N ALA A 87 -2.56 -0.90 -14.99
CA ALA A 87 -3.23 0.37 -15.26
C ALA A 87 -2.33 1.32 -16.06
N LEU A 88 -1.08 1.49 -15.64
CA LEU A 88 -0.12 2.31 -16.38
C LEU A 88 0.16 1.79 -17.80
N ALA A 89 0.16 0.47 -17.99
CA ALA A 89 0.31 -0.13 -19.32
C ALA A 89 -0.90 0.19 -20.23
N ARG A 90 -2.13 0.12 -19.70
CA ARG A 90 -3.34 0.53 -20.41
C ARG A 90 -3.31 2.03 -20.77
N GLU A 91 -2.88 2.89 -19.84
CA GLU A 91 -2.75 4.32 -20.14
C GLU A 91 -1.74 4.60 -21.25
N LYS A 92 -0.69 3.79 -21.36
CA LYS A 92 0.30 3.92 -22.44
C LYS A 92 -0.29 3.55 -23.80
N GLU A 93 -1.22 2.61 -23.85
CA GLU A 93 -1.97 2.27 -25.06
C GLU A 93 -2.98 3.38 -25.40
N ARG A 94 -3.69 3.90 -24.38
CA ARG A 94 -4.69 4.97 -24.54
C ARG A 94 -4.07 6.30 -24.98
N HIS A 95 -2.87 6.62 -24.50
CA HIS A 95 -2.18 7.89 -24.74
C HIS A 95 -0.83 7.72 -25.46
N PRO A 96 -0.81 7.58 -26.81
CA PRO A 96 0.42 7.40 -27.55
C PRO A 96 1.47 8.50 -27.29
N GLY A 97 2.71 8.08 -27.07
CA GLY A 97 3.85 8.97 -26.83
C GLY A 97 4.11 9.30 -25.36
N ILE A 98 3.35 8.72 -24.42
CA ILE A 98 3.72 8.77 -23.00
C ILE A 98 4.81 7.74 -22.65
N SER A 99 5.56 8.04 -21.59
CA SER A 99 6.47 7.10 -20.93
C SER A 99 6.38 7.27 -19.41
N TYR A 100 6.58 6.18 -18.68
CA TYR A 100 6.59 6.22 -17.22
C TYR A 100 7.73 5.38 -16.65
N THR A 101 8.20 5.81 -15.49
CA THR A 101 9.00 5.00 -14.56
C THR A 101 8.11 4.61 -13.39
N TYR A 102 8.38 3.47 -12.77
CA TYR A 102 7.57 2.96 -11.66
C TYR A 102 8.40 2.84 -10.40
N GLY A 103 8.04 3.62 -9.38
CA GLY A 103 8.64 3.65 -8.07
C GLY A 103 8.31 2.41 -7.25
N ARG A 104 9.17 2.12 -6.27
CA ARG A 104 8.89 1.08 -5.28
C ARG A 104 7.90 1.57 -4.21
N PRO A 105 7.17 0.67 -3.54
CA PRO A 105 6.39 1.01 -2.34
C PRO A 105 7.24 1.67 -1.24
N LEU A 106 6.58 2.30 -0.27
CA LEU A 106 7.23 3.04 0.80
C LEU A 106 8.09 2.13 1.69
N GLY A 107 7.62 0.91 1.94
CA GLY A 107 8.33 -0.10 2.72
C GLY A 107 8.55 0.28 4.20
N PRO A 108 9.22 -0.58 4.98
CA PRO A 108 9.63 -0.27 6.35
C PRO A 108 10.78 0.74 6.33
N HIS A 109 10.44 2.02 6.26
CA HIS A 109 11.38 3.14 6.14
C HIS A 109 11.66 3.81 7.50
N PRO A 110 12.91 4.23 7.81
CA PRO A 110 13.22 4.90 9.07
C PRO A 110 12.33 6.12 9.38
N SER A 111 11.97 6.90 8.36
CA SER A 111 11.08 8.05 8.54
C SER A 111 9.68 7.64 9.01
N LEU A 112 9.13 6.53 8.48
CA LEU A 112 7.83 6.02 8.91
C LEU A 112 7.91 5.38 10.30
N LEU A 113 8.99 4.66 10.61
CA LEU A 113 9.21 4.11 11.94
C LEU A 113 9.27 5.22 13.01
N ARG A 114 9.82 6.38 12.67
CA ARG A 114 9.82 7.57 13.54
C ARG A 114 8.42 8.13 13.77
N VAL A 115 7.58 8.17 12.73
CA VAL A 115 6.18 8.58 12.87
C VAL A 115 5.42 7.60 13.75
N LEU A 116 5.59 6.29 13.54
CA LEU A 116 4.98 5.26 14.39
C LEU A 116 5.43 5.36 15.85
N GLU A 117 6.70 5.64 16.09
CA GLU A 117 7.23 5.91 17.43
C GLU A 117 6.55 7.12 18.07
N ARG A 118 6.35 8.20 17.31
CA ARG A 118 5.59 9.38 17.77
C ARG A 118 4.14 9.03 18.11
N ARG A 119 3.46 8.23 17.29
CA ARG A 119 2.09 7.74 17.56
C ARG A 119 2.00 6.89 18.82
N LEU A 120 3.03 6.10 19.10
CA LEU A 120 3.13 5.35 20.35
C LEU A 120 3.28 6.32 21.53
N ASP A 121 4.27 7.22 21.48
CA ASP A 121 4.55 8.15 22.58
C ASP A 121 3.34 9.03 22.94
N GLU A 122 2.54 9.43 21.94
CA GLU A 122 1.28 10.18 22.10
C GLU A 122 0.25 9.47 23.00
N VAL A 123 0.29 8.13 23.07
CA VAL A 123 -0.62 7.32 23.89
C VAL A 123 0.04 6.68 25.10
N LEU A 124 1.35 6.89 25.31
CA LEU A 124 2.07 6.32 26.47
C LEU A 124 1.90 7.14 27.75
N ASP A 125 1.50 8.41 27.70
CA ASP A 125 1.32 9.28 28.88
C ASP A 125 2.53 9.26 29.86
N GLY A 126 3.76 9.16 29.33
CA GLY A 126 5.00 9.16 30.13
C GLY A 126 5.38 7.82 30.76
N VAL A 127 4.69 6.74 30.40
CA VAL A 127 5.05 5.37 30.78
C VAL A 127 6.40 4.96 30.19
N ASP A 128 7.21 4.23 30.96
CA ASP A 128 8.45 3.63 30.46
C ASP A 128 8.14 2.62 29.35
N ARG A 129 8.75 2.81 28.18
CA ARG A 129 8.62 1.92 27.01
C ARG A 129 8.96 0.47 27.37
N ALA A 130 9.84 0.22 28.35
CA ALA A 130 10.19 -1.13 28.79
C ALA A 130 8.99 -1.91 29.37
N GLU A 131 7.94 -1.22 29.81
CA GLU A 131 6.69 -1.81 30.31
C GLU A 131 5.63 -2.01 29.23
N VAL A 132 5.90 -1.59 27.99
CA VAL A 132 4.94 -1.55 26.90
C VAL A 132 5.19 -2.70 25.93
N THR A 133 4.13 -3.46 25.67
CA THR A 133 4.06 -4.36 24.50
C THR A 133 3.33 -3.66 23.37
N VAL A 134 3.97 -3.52 22.21
CA VAL A 134 3.34 -2.97 21.01
C VAL A 134 2.75 -4.12 20.19
N LEU A 135 1.51 -3.98 19.74
CA LEU A 135 0.92 -4.84 18.73
C LEU A 135 0.82 -4.06 17.42
N LEU A 136 1.77 -4.27 16.50
CA LEU A 136 1.74 -3.64 15.18
C LEU A 136 0.74 -4.37 14.28
N VAL A 137 -0.30 -3.67 13.84
CA VAL A 137 -1.40 -4.28 13.07
C VAL A 137 -1.34 -3.85 11.61
N GLY A 138 -1.07 -4.81 10.72
CA GLY A 138 -1.15 -4.60 9.28
C GLY A 138 -2.53 -4.95 8.69
N ARG A 139 -2.72 -4.65 7.39
CA ARG A 139 -3.89 -5.12 6.65
C ARG A 139 -3.96 -6.65 6.58
N GLY A 140 -2.81 -7.27 6.30
CA GLY A 140 -2.65 -8.67 5.92
C GLY A 140 -2.90 -8.91 4.42
N SER A 141 -2.26 -9.94 3.88
CA SER A 141 -2.26 -10.26 2.46
C SER A 141 -2.16 -11.76 2.21
N THR A 142 -2.62 -12.21 1.05
CA THR A 142 -2.33 -13.55 0.52
C THR A 142 -0.93 -13.65 -0.09
N ASP A 143 -0.24 -12.52 -0.28
CA ASP A 143 1.18 -12.48 -0.63
C ASP A 143 2.03 -12.55 0.65
N PRO A 144 2.83 -13.62 0.84
CA PRO A 144 3.64 -13.78 2.04
C PRO A 144 4.71 -12.68 2.19
N ASP A 145 5.21 -12.10 1.10
CA ASP A 145 6.21 -11.04 1.11
C ASP A 145 5.66 -9.76 1.76
N ALA A 146 4.39 -9.42 1.46
CA ALA A 146 3.73 -8.28 2.08
C ALA A 146 3.54 -8.45 3.59
N ASN A 147 3.22 -9.67 4.05
CA ASN A 147 3.12 -9.95 5.48
C ASN A 147 4.50 -9.92 6.15
N ALA A 148 5.53 -10.45 5.48
CA ALA A 148 6.91 -10.41 5.96
C ALA A 148 7.44 -8.97 6.11
N GLU A 149 7.03 -8.05 5.23
CA GLU A 149 7.37 -6.63 5.38
C GLU A 149 6.77 -5.99 6.63
N VAL A 150 5.56 -6.37 7.05
CA VAL A 150 4.97 -5.93 8.34
C VAL A 150 5.77 -6.49 9.51
N CYS A 151 6.15 -7.77 9.46
CA CYS A 151 7.02 -8.37 10.48
C CYS A 151 8.39 -7.70 10.54
N LYS A 152 8.95 -7.33 9.38
CA LYS A 152 10.19 -6.55 9.29
C LYS A 152 10.02 -5.16 9.89
N ALA A 153 8.91 -4.47 9.62
CA ALA A 153 8.61 -3.17 10.20
C ALA A 153 8.52 -3.26 11.73
N ALA A 154 7.80 -4.26 12.26
CA ALA A 154 7.71 -4.52 13.70
C ALA A 154 9.07 -4.79 14.33
N ARG A 155 9.90 -5.63 13.68
CA ARG A 155 11.26 -5.91 14.16
C ARG A 155 12.12 -4.65 14.17
N LEU A 156 12.11 -3.88 13.10
CA LEU A 156 12.89 -2.65 12.99
C LEU A 156 12.39 -1.55 13.93
N LEU A 157 11.10 -1.53 14.25
CA LEU A 157 10.52 -0.65 15.28
C LEU A 157 11.02 -1.04 16.67
N TRP A 158 11.06 -2.34 16.98
CA TRP A 158 11.46 -2.83 18.29
C TRP A 158 12.93 -2.53 18.63
N GLU A 159 13.84 -2.89 17.73
CA GLU A 159 15.28 -2.85 17.98
C GLU A 159 15.75 -1.41 18.25
N GLY A 160 16.36 -1.19 19.41
CA GLY A 160 16.96 0.09 19.78
C GLY A 160 16.00 1.17 20.29
N ARG A 161 14.72 0.87 20.56
CA ARG A 161 13.73 1.86 21.05
C ARG A 161 13.20 1.63 22.46
N GLY A 162 13.63 0.55 23.11
CA GLY A 162 13.34 0.29 24.53
C GLY A 162 11.97 -0.32 24.82
N TYR A 163 11.18 -0.69 23.81
CA TYR A 163 9.91 -1.37 24.03
C TYR A 163 10.12 -2.76 24.64
N GLY A 164 9.28 -3.13 25.61
CA GLY A 164 9.33 -4.44 26.27
C GLY A 164 9.15 -5.60 25.29
N ALA A 165 8.21 -5.47 24.36
CA ALA A 165 8.01 -6.39 23.25
C ALA A 165 7.30 -5.72 22.08
N VAL A 166 7.46 -6.27 20.87
CA VAL A 166 6.65 -5.91 19.69
C VAL A 166 6.16 -7.19 19.02
N GLU A 167 4.85 -7.35 18.97
CA GLU A 167 4.16 -8.43 18.27
C GLU A 167 3.44 -7.90 17.02
N THR A 168 3.01 -8.80 16.15
CA THR A 168 2.27 -8.46 14.92
C THR A 168 0.92 -9.14 14.87
N ALA A 169 -0.07 -8.45 14.31
CA ALA A 169 -1.34 -9.03 13.90
C ALA A 169 -1.80 -8.43 12.57
N PHE A 170 -2.85 -9.02 12.00
CA PHE A 170 -3.43 -8.58 10.74
C PHE A 170 -4.94 -8.46 10.88
N VAL A 171 -5.51 -7.37 10.36
CA VAL A 171 -6.96 -7.15 10.44
C VAL A 171 -7.75 -7.97 9.41
N SER A 172 -7.07 -8.53 8.40
CA SER A 172 -7.67 -9.30 7.31
C SER A 172 -6.64 -10.23 6.66
N LEU A 173 -7.09 -11.22 5.88
CA LEU A 173 -6.33 -12.07 4.94
C LEU A 173 -5.12 -12.87 5.48
N ALA A 174 -4.64 -12.60 6.68
CA ALA A 174 -3.49 -13.24 7.31
C ALA A 174 -3.75 -13.42 8.81
N ALA A 175 -3.04 -14.38 9.41
CA ALA A 175 -3.08 -14.66 10.83
C ALA A 175 -1.76 -14.22 11.51
N PRO A 176 -1.77 -13.92 12.82
CA PRO A 176 -2.94 -13.89 13.71
C PRO A 176 -3.84 -12.68 13.46
N ASP A 177 -5.13 -12.81 13.77
CA ASP A 177 -6.05 -11.67 13.79
C ASP A 177 -5.82 -10.75 15.00
N VAL A 178 -6.45 -9.57 15.03
CA VAL A 178 -6.24 -8.58 16.11
C VAL A 178 -6.55 -9.15 17.50
N PRO A 179 -7.71 -9.79 17.76
CA PRO A 179 -7.97 -10.42 19.06
C PRO A 179 -6.96 -11.50 19.43
N SER A 180 -6.54 -12.34 18.49
CA SER A 180 -5.52 -13.38 18.74
C SER A 180 -4.14 -12.78 19.04
N GLY A 181 -3.79 -11.67 18.40
CA GLY A 181 -2.58 -10.90 18.69
C GLY A 181 -2.58 -10.32 20.10
N LEU A 182 -3.71 -9.73 20.52
CA LEU A 182 -3.90 -9.22 21.89
C LEU A 182 -3.83 -10.34 22.94
N GLU A 183 -4.52 -11.46 22.68
CA GLU A 183 -4.48 -12.65 23.54
C GLU A 183 -3.04 -13.17 23.68
N ARG A 184 -2.29 -13.22 22.58
CA ARG A 184 -0.88 -13.62 22.60
C ARG A 184 -0.03 -12.67 23.45
N CYS A 185 -0.21 -11.34 23.30
CA CYS A 185 0.47 -10.35 24.13
C CYS A 185 0.19 -10.56 25.63
N ALA A 186 -1.08 -10.77 25.99
CA ALA A 186 -1.49 -11.02 27.37
C ALA A 186 -0.87 -12.31 27.94
N ARG A 187 -0.85 -13.40 27.16
CA ARG A 187 -0.21 -14.67 27.56
C ARG A 187 1.30 -14.58 27.73
N LEU A 188 1.95 -13.68 26.99
CA LEU A 188 3.37 -13.37 27.14
C LEU A 188 3.66 -12.45 28.36
N GLY A 189 2.63 -12.09 29.13
CA GLY A 189 2.76 -11.34 30.38
C GLY A 189 2.63 -9.83 30.24
N ALA A 190 2.18 -9.33 29.07
CA ALA A 190 1.96 -7.90 28.88
C ALA A 190 0.94 -7.38 29.91
N ARG A 191 1.28 -6.27 30.58
CA ARG A 191 0.36 -5.51 31.45
C ARG A 191 -0.24 -4.29 30.75
N ARG A 192 0.54 -3.73 29.82
CA ARG A 192 0.16 -2.62 28.95
C ARG A 192 0.41 -3.01 27.50
N ILE A 193 -0.62 -2.87 26.68
CA ILE A 193 -0.56 -3.17 25.25
C ILE A 193 -0.97 -1.91 24.47
N VAL A 194 -0.12 -1.47 23.55
CA VAL A 194 -0.49 -0.43 22.59
C VAL A 194 -0.67 -1.06 21.22
N VAL A 195 -1.90 -1.02 20.72
CA VAL A 195 -2.23 -1.43 19.35
C VAL A 195 -1.86 -0.28 18.41
N LEU A 196 -0.94 -0.54 17.49
CA LEU A 196 -0.40 0.43 16.56
C LEU A 196 -0.82 0.07 15.13
N PRO A 197 -1.78 0.79 14.53
CA PRO A 197 -2.19 0.53 13.15
C PRO A 197 -1.08 0.90 12.16
N TYR A 198 -0.59 -0.05 11.38
CA TYR A 198 0.35 0.19 10.28
C TYR A 198 -0.41 0.56 9.00
N PHE A 199 -0.98 1.77 9.00
CA PHE A 199 -1.81 2.34 7.93
C PHE A 199 -1.44 3.81 7.70
N LEU A 200 -1.56 4.27 6.45
CA LEU A 200 -1.23 5.65 6.08
C LEU A 200 -2.30 6.65 6.51
N PHE A 201 -3.56 6.33 6.26
CA PHE A 201 -4.70 7.21 6.53
C PHE A 201 -5.80 6.46 7.27
N THR A 202 -6.77 7.21 7.78
CA THR A 202 -7.99 6.68 8.39
C THR A 202 -8.82 5.90 7.37
N GLY A 203 -9.74 5.10 7.88
CA GLY A 203 -10.74 4.42 7.07
C GLY A 203 -11.21 3.11 7.69
N ILE A 204 -11.98 2.36 6.91
CA ILE A 204 -12.74 1.18 7.38
C ILE A 204 -11.86 0.14 8.09
N LEU A 205 -10.63 -0.08 7.63
CA LEU A 205 -9.73 -1.09 8.21
C LEU A 205 -9.09 -0.60 9.52
N PRO A 206 -8.44 0.58 9.60
CA PRO A 206 -8.05 1.17 10.87
C PRO A 206 -9.20 1.23 11.90
N ASP A 207 -10.40 1.62 11.48
CA ASP A 207 -11.58 1.66 12.36
C ASP A 207 -11.99 0.28 12.87
N ARG A 208 -11.82 -0.75 12.03
CA ARG A 208 -12.02 -2.15 12.44
C ARG A 208 -10.99 -2.59 13.46
N VAL A 209 -9.71 -2.22 13.29
CA VAL A 209 -8.65 -2.51 14.28
C VAL A 209 -9.01 -1.88 15.62
N ARG A 210 -9.38 -0.60 15.63
CA ARG A 210 -9.77 0.11 16.84
C ARG A 210 -10.96 -0.56 17.53
N ARG A 211 -12.03 -0.86 16.77
CA ARG A 211 -13.21 -1.54 17.32
C ARG A 211 -12.88 -2.92 17.91
N GLN A 212 -12.13 -3.75 17.19
CA GLN A 212 -11.73 -5.08 17.69
C GLN A 212 -10.87 -4.97 18.96
N THR A 213 -10.04 -3.93 19.04
CA THR A 213 -9.21 -3.64 20.22
C THR A 213 -10.06 -3.23 21.41
N GLU A 214 -11.01 -2.30 21.22
CA GLU A 214 -11.94 -1.85 22.27
C GLU A 214 -12.82 -2.99 22.79
N GLU A 215 -13.38 -3.80 21.89
CA GLU A 215 -14.18 -4.99 22.24
C GLU A 215 -13.38 -5.99 23.07
N TRP A 216 -12.13 -6.27 22.66
CA TRP A 216 -11.27 -7.19 23.40
C TRP A 216 -10.84 -6.61 24.76
N ALA A 217 -10.50 -5.32 24.82
CA ALA A 217 -10.11 -4.62 26.05
C ALA A 217 -11.23 -4.59 27.09
N ALA A 218 -12.49 -4.40 26.66
CA ALA A 218 -13.65 -4.44 27.53
C ALA A 218 -13.83 -5.80 28.25
N ALA A 219 -13.39 -6.89 27.63
CA ALA A 219 -13.38 -8.22 28.24
C ALA A 219 -12.17 -8.48 29.17
N HIS A 220 -11.17 -7.57 29.19
CA HIS A 220 -9.92 -7.71 29.93
C HIS A 220 -9.60 -6.46 30.79
N PRO A 221 -10.46 -6.09 31.76
CA PRO A 221 -10.32 -4.84 32.52
C PRO A 221 -9.05 -4.74 33.39
N GLY A 222 -8.31 -5.83 33.56
CA GLY A 222 -7.03 -5.85 34.27
C GLY A 222 -5.80 -5.48 33.42
N LEU A 223 -5.99 -5.19 32.13
CA LEU A 223 -4.95 -4.79 31.19
C LEU A 223 -5.17 -3.35 30.72
N ASP A 224 -4.09 -2.58 30.62
CA ASP A 224 -4.13 -1.26 29.99
C ASP A 224 -3.93 -1.44 28.48
N VAL A 225 -5.02 -1.39 27.71
CA VAL A 225 -4.99 -1.55 26.26
C VAL A 225 -5.38 -0.24 25.59
N ARG A 226 -4.50 0.28 24.74
CA ARG A 226 -4.69 1.55 24.04
C ARG A 226 -4.53 1.37 22.54
N SER A 227 -5.21 2.19 21.75
CA SER A 227 -5.02 2.27 20.31
C SER A 227 -4.31 3.57 19.96
N ALA A 228 -3.18 3.48 19.27
CA ALA A 228 -2.52 4.64 18.67
C ALA A 228 -3.18 5.03 17.34
N ASP A 229 -2.91 6.24 16.87
CA ASP A 229 -3.41 6.72 15.59
C ASP A 229 -2.62 6.13 14.40
N VAL A 230 -3.17 6.29 13.19
CA VAL A 230 -2.50 5.96 11.92
C VAL A 230 -1.29 6.86 11.68
N ILE A 231 -0.47 6.55 10.66
CA ILE A 231 0.71 7.35 10.31
C ILE A 231 0.30 8.80 10.01
N GLY A 232 -0.71 9.01 9.16
CA GLY A 232 -1.22 10.32 8.77
C GLY A 232 -0.38 11.02 7.70
N PRO A 233 -0.85 12.19 7.20
CA PRO A 233 -0.18 13.00 6.19
C PRO A 233 1.00 13.80 6.77
N GLU A 234 1.95 13.10 7.38
CA GLU A 234 3.07 13.71 8.09
C GLU A 234 4.17 14.21 7.12
N PRO A 235 4.97 15.23 7.50
CA PRO A 235 6.09 15.71 6.70
C PRO A 235 7.04 14.59 6.26
N GLU A 236 7.30 13.61 7.14
CA GLU A 236 8.13 12.45 6.85
C GLU A 236 7.59 11.59 5.69
N LEU A 237 6.27 11.54 5.51
CA LEU A 237 5.63 10.81 4.41
C LEU A 237 5.76 11.59 3.10
N LEU A 238 5.60 12.92 3.14
CA LEU A 238 5.80 13.80 1.98
C LEU A 238 7.24 13.66 1.46
N ASP A 239 8.22 13.75 2.36
CA ASP A 239 9.64 13.65 2.02
C ASP A 239 9.98 12.25 1.47
N LEU A 240 9.40 11.19 2.05
CA LEU A 240 9.60 9.82 1.57
C LEU A 240 9.03 9.60 0.17
N VAL A 241 7.87 10.18 -0.17
CA VAL A 241 7.33 10.11 -1.54
C VAL A 241 8.28 10.76 -2.53
N MET A 242 8.89 11.89 -2.16
CA MET A 242 9.89 12.55 -3.00
C MET A 242 11.19 11.75 -3.13
N GLU A 243 11.59 11.01 -2.09
CA GLU A 243 12.69 10.05 -2.17
C GLU A 243 12.37 8.94 -3.19
N ARG A 244 11.18 8.33 -3.10
CA ARG A 244 10.75 7.29 -4.07
C ARG A 244 10.63 7.82 -5.49
N TYR A 245 10.17 9.06 -5.65
CA TYR A 245 10.15 9.76 -6.93
C TYR A 245 11.58 9.92 -7.50
N ALA A 246 12.53 10.41 -6.68
CA ALA A 246 13.91 10.59 -7.11
C ALA A 246 14.57 9.26 -7.51
N GLU A 247 14.38 8.19 -6.74
CA GLU A 247 14.82 6.82 -7.05
C GLU A 247 14.27 6.38 -8.44
N ALA A 248 12.96 6.59 -8.68
CA ALA A 248 12.32 6.20 -9.93
C ALA A 248 12.85 6.98 -11.15
N VAL A 249 13.08 8.29 -11.00
CA VAL A 249 13.62 9.15 -12.06
C VAL A 249 15.07 8.80 -12.38
N GLN A 250 15.88 8.48 -11.37
CA GLN A 250 17.29 8.13 -11.53
C GLN A 250 17.50 6.68 -12.00
N GLY A 251 16.47 5.84 -11.94
CA GLY A 251 16.54 4.42 -12.27
C GLY A 251 17.22 3.57 -11.19
N ASP A 252 17.41 4.10 -9.97
CA ASP A 252 17.96 3.35 -8.82
C ASP A 252 16.85 2.59 -8.08
N LEU A 253 16.09 1.81 -8.84
CA LEU A 253 14.95 1.05 -8.33
C LEU A 253 15.41 -0.27 -7.70
N ARG A 254 15.78 -0.21 -6.43
CA ARG A 254 16.09 -1.39 -5.60
C ARG A 254 14.80 -1.96 -5.01
N MET A 255 14.00 -2.57 -5.88
CA MET A 255 12.83 -3.36 -5.46
C MET A 255 13.29 -4.54 -4.60
N ASN A 256 12.45 -4.98 -3.66
CA ASN A 256 12.63 -6.24 -2.93
C ASN A 256 12.40 -7.49 -3.81
N CYS A 257 12.48 -7.38 -5.13
CA CYS A 257 12.07 -8.41 -6.09
C CYS A 257 12.86 -9.72 -5.98
N ASP A 258 13.97 -9.75 -5.25
CA ASP A 258 14.75 -10.95 -4.95
C ASP A 258 13.93 -12.00 -4.17
N SER A 259 12.84 -11.62 -3.49
CA SER A 259 11.91 -12.53 -2.80
C SER A 259 10.55 -12.69 -3.50
N CYS A 260 10.35 -12.09 -4.68
CA CYS A 260 9.03 -12.09 -5.32
C CYS A 260 8.64 -13.47 -5.85
N VAL A 261 7.51 -14.02 -5.38
CA VAL A 261 7.00 -15.36 -5.75
C VAL A 261 6.73 -15.56 -7.25
N TYR A 262 6.61 -14.47 -8.02
CA TYR A 262 6.44 -14.53 -9.48
C TYR A 262 7.77 -14.54 -10.25
N ARG A 263 8.88 -14.19 -9.59
CA ARG A 263 10.21 -14.07 -10.20
C ARG A 263 11.20 -15.13 -9.70
N ILE A 264 11.03 -15.61 -8.48
CA ILE A 264 11.91 -16.60 -7.85
C ILE A 264 11.10 -17.76 -7.27
N ALA A 265 11.70 -18.96 -7.25
CA ALA A 265 11.10 -20.15 -6.67
C ALA A 265 11.15 -20.11 -5.13
N LEU A 266 10.20 -19.41 -4.53
CA LEU A 266 9.99 -19.46 -3.09
C LEU A 266 9.34 -20.81 -2.73
N PRO A 267 9.89 -21.58 -1.76
CA PRO A 267 9.33 -22.87 -1.37
C PRO A 267 7.84 -22.78 -1.01
N GLY A 268 7.02 -23.65 -1.62
CA GLY A 268 5.55 -23.66 -1.49
C GLY A 268 4.80 -22.73 -2.44
N PHE A 269 5.50 -21.93 -3.26
CA PHE A 269 4.92 -21.04 -4.28
C PHE A 269 5.55 -21.25 -5.67
N GLU A 270 6.21 -22.38 -5.90
CA GLU A 270 6.96 -22.70 -7.13
C GLU A 270 6.07 -22.58 -8.38
N GLY A 271 4.79 -22.95 -8.26
CA GLY A 271 3.81 -22.85 -9.35
C GLY A 271 3.53 -21.43 -9.83
N LYS A 272 3.92 -20.39 -9.08
CA LYS A 272 3.73 -18.97 -9.47
C LYS A 272 4.87 -18.41 -10.31
N VAL A 273 6.03 -19.08 -10.37
CA VAL A 273 7.21 -18.56 -11.05
C VAL A 273 6.96 -18.46 -12.55
N GLY A 274 7.20 -17.27 -13.10
CA GLY A 274 6.98 -17.01 -14.53
C GLY A 274 5.52 -16.92 -14.95
N MET A 275 4.56 -17.14 -14.05
CA MET A 275 3.16 -16.87 -14.34
C MET A 275 2.95 -15.37 -14.56
N PRO A 276 2.13 -14.97 -15.55
CA PRO A 276 1.70 -13.58 -15.64
C PRO A 276 0.95 -13.23 -14.37
N GLN A 277 1.30 -12.09 -13.76
CA GLN A 277 0.43 -11.52 -12.74
C GLN A 277 -0.87 -11.12 -13.43
N GLN A 278 -2.00 -11.63 -12.92
CA GLN A 278 -3.32 -11.28 -13.41
C GLN A 278 -3.85 -10.17 -12.53
N PRO A 279 -3.87 -8.92 -13.01
CA PRO A 279 -4.59 -7.85 -12.34
C PRO A 279 -6.05 -8.26 -12.20
N HIS A 280 -6.67 -7.84 -11.11
CA HIS A 280 -8.11 -7.98 -11.03
C HIS A 280 -8.79 -6.85 -11.81
N PHE A 281 -10.06 -7.05 -12.11
CA PHE A 281 -10.85 -6.08 -12.85
C PHE A 281 -11.20 -4.89 -11.95
N HIS A 282 -10.84 -3.68 -12.38
CA HIS A 282 -11.33 -2.43 -11.79
C HIS A 282 -12.40 -1.83 -12.72
N PRO A 283 -13.59 -1.46 -12.23
CA PRO A 283 -14.67 -0.94 -13.06
C PRO A 283 -14.33 0.34 -13.86
N ASP A 284 -13.38 1.12 -13.34
CA ASP A 284 -12.92 2.37 -13.94
C ASP A 284 -11.75 2.15 -14.93
N ASP A 285 -11.28 0.91 -15.08
CA ASP A 285 -10.44 0.55 -16.21
C ASP A 285 -11.35 0.40 -17.43
N ASP A 286 -11.23 1.28 -18.44
CA ASP A 286 -11.95 1.13 -19.71
C ASP A 286 -11.62 -0.23 -20.33
N GLY A 287 -12.50 -1.20 -20.09
CA GLY A 287 -12.27 -2.62 -20.35
C GLY A 287 -13.35 -3.23 -21.21
N ASP A 288 -13.80 -2.53 -22.25
CA ASP A 288 -14.51 -3.17 -23.38
C ASP A 288 -13.50 -3.97 -24.23
N HIS A 289 -12.91 -5.00 -23.64
CA HIS A 289 -12.20 -6.05 -24.36
C HIS A 289 -13.07 -7.30 -24.42
N HIS A 290 -14.13 -7.22 -25.23
CA HIS A 290 -14.74 -8.40 -25.80
C HIS A 290 -13.70 -9.11 -26.69
N HIS A 291 -13.00 -10.10 -26.14
CA HIS A 291 -12.35 -11.14 -26.94
C HIS A 291 -13.45 -12.01 -27.59
N GLY A 292 -14.00 -11.53 -28.70
CA GLY A 292 -14.85 -12.32 -29.58
C GLY A 292 -14.03 -13.41 -30.26
N HIS A 293 -13.95 -14.59 -29.65
CA HIS A 293 -13.56 -15.81 -30.36
C HIS A 293 -14.69 -16.23 -31.29
N GLY A 294 -14.77 -15.60 -32.47
CA GLY A 294 -15.60 -16.05 -33.58
C GLY A 294 -15.03 -17.33 -34.20
N HIS A 295 -15.37 -18.50 -33.64
CA HIS A 295 -15.20 -19.77 -34.33
C HIS A 295 -16.33 -19.94 -35.36
N HIS A 296 -16.12 -19.45 -36.58
CA HIS A 296 -16.91 -19.85 -37.74
C HIS A 296 -16.47 -21.25 -38.18
N HIS A 297 -17.17 -22.29 -37.73
CA HIS A 297 -17.14 -23.59 -38.40
C HIS A 297 -18.08 -23.57 -39.60
N GLY A 298 -17.54 -23.22 -40.77
CA GLY A 298 -18.17 -23.49 -42.05
C GLY A 298 -17.95 -24.95 -42.44
N HIS A 299 -18.89 -25.84 -42.12
CA HIS A 299 -18.98 -27.14 -42.77
C HIS A 299 -20.10 -27.11 -43.79
N GLY A 300 -19.74 -26.72 -45.01
CA GLY A 300 -20.53 -27.04 -46.20
C GLY A 300 -20.14 -28.44 -46.67
N HIS A 301 -21.03 -29.41 -46.52
CA HIS A 301 -21.01 -30.61 -47.34
C HIS A 301 -22.40 -30.82 -47.92
N ALA A 302 -22.56 -30.37 -49.16
CA ALA A 302 -23.53 -30.90 -50.09
C ALA A 302 -22.77 -31.84 -51.02
N HIS A 303 -23.13 -33.11 -51.07
CA HIS A 303 -23.06 -33.89 -52.29
C HIS A 303 -24.26 -34.83 -52.37
N ALA A 304 -24.81 -34.87 -53.58
CA ALA A 304 -26.00 -35.56 -53.99
C ALA A 304 -25.69 -36.98 -54.51
N HIS A 305 -26.78 -37.74 -54.64
CA HIS A 305 -26.99 -39.05 -55.25
C HIS A 305 -26.80 -40.27 -54.34
#